data_AF-A0A0Q9AXQ8-F1
#
_entry.id   AF-A0A0Q9AXQ8-F1
#
_cell.length_a   1.000
_cell.length_b   1.000
_cell.length_c   1.000
_cell.angle_alpha   90.00
_cell.angle_beta   90.00
_cell.angle_gamma   90.00
#
_symmetry.space_group_name_H-M   'P 1'
#
loop_
_entity.id
_entity.type
_entity.pdbx_description
1 polymer ?
#
loop_
_entity_poly.entity_id
_entity_poly.type
_entity_poly.pdbx_seq_one_letter_code
_entity_poly.pdbx_strand_id
1 'polypeptide(L)'
;MAALLVAVIAMILPGTAVAGTDGGRALADHWGVITRNTIGSPVAALRNGPYGSFGVTGTSARPPYGRGSLGIEVVGATPGVNPPVVEKVDFGNEVDFYGKSLLSLRRAGFHVFQTGENISYGGVTNMPNIRIEIDPNLNSTSDYSSLVWLPAASPTVNSWSPFLDATTTGGWFLTGNAGAVTGCALATPCTFSALKAAFTSRNARPTVLTVSVGKGRDFMWTGAVDGLRLNDYVYDFEPDGVKALHKR
;
A
#
# COMPACT_ATOMS: atom_id res chain seq x y z
N MET A 1 55.29 -42.04 -25.63
CA MET A 1 53.87 -41.87 -26.02
C MET A 1 53.24 -40.93 -25.00
N ALA A 2 52.93 -39.70 -25.41
CA ALA A 2 52.39 -38.65 -24.55
C ALA A 2 50.86 -38.66 -24.59
N ALA A 3 50.21 -38.72 -23.43
CA ALA A 3 48.76 -38.65 -23.29
C ALA A 3 48.32 -37.18 -23.23
N LEU A 4 47.47 -36.78 -24.18
CA LEU A 4 46.90 -35.44 -24.29
C LEU A 4 45.73 -35.30 -23.30
N LEU A 5 45.84 -34.40 -22.34
CA LEU A 5 44.77 -34.03 -21.41
C LEU A 5 43.88 -32.97 -22.11
N VAL A 6 42.62 -33.29 -22.39
CA VAL A 6 41.65 -32.32 -22.92
C VAL A 6 40.78 -31.83 -21.77
N ALA A 7 40.96 -30.56 -21.38
CA ALA A 7 40.09 -29.89 -20.42
C ALA A 7 38.83 -29.37 -21.13
N VAL A 8 37.66 -29.86 -20.73
CA VAL A 8 36.36 -29.34 -21.20
C VAL A 8 35.97 -28.18 -20.28
N ILE A 9 36.06 -26.95 -20.80
CA ILE A 9 35.54 -25.76 -20.13
C ILE A 9 34.04 -25.69 -20.40
N ALA A 10 33.22 -25.99 -19.38
CA ALA A 10 31.79 -25.72 -19.43
C ALA A 10 31.57 -24.20 -19.31
N MET A 11 31.18 -23.55 -20.41
CA MET A 11 30.75 -22.15 -20.37
C MET A 11 29.39 -22.07 -19.68
N ILE A 12 29.37 -21.57 -18.44
CA ILE A 12 28.15 -21.12 -17.78
C ILE A 12 27.78 -19.79 -18.44
N LEU A 13 26.86 -19.82 -19.40
CA LEU A 13 26.19 -18.61 -19.88
C LEU A 13 25.38 -18.04 -18.71
N PRO A 14 25.55 -16.76 -18.33
CA PRO A 14 24.58 -16.09 -17.48
C PRO A 14 23.28 -16.00 -18.28
N GLY A 15 22.29 -16.81 -17.91
CA GLY A 15 20.95 -16.71 -18.46
C GLY A 15 20.39 -15.34 -18.10
N THR A 16 20.32 -14.44 -19.06
CA THR A 16 19.52 -13.23 -18.96
C THR A 16 18.07 -13.66 -18.85
N ALA A 17 17.47 -13.49 -17.67
CA ALA A 17 16.03 -13.65 -17.51
C ALA A 17 15.35 -12.65 -18.44
N VAL A 18 14.70 -13.16 -19.48
CA VAL A 18 13.85 -12.35 -20.35
C VAL A 18 12.65 -11.94 -19.49
N ALA A 19 12.49 -10.64 -19.27
CA ALA A 19 11.27 -10.09 -18.68
C ALA A 19 10.09 -10.47 -19.58
N GLY A 20 9.27 -11.41 -19.12
CA GLY A 20 8.06 -11.82 -19.81
C GLY A 20 7.14 -10.61 -19.97
N THR A 21 6.73 -10.31 -21.20
CA THR A 21 5.66 -9.35 -21.46
C THR A 21 4.34 -10.04 -21.13
N ASP A 22 4.00 -10.11 -19.84
CA ASP A 22 2.84 -10.85 -19.37
C ASP A 22 1.57 -10.00 -19.47
N GLY A 23 0.65 -10.46 -20.32
CA GLY A 23 -0.58 -9.78 -20.66
C GLY A 23 -1.54 -9.61 -19.49
N GLY A 24 -1.64 -8.39 -18.96
CA GLY A 24 -2.84 -7.84 -18.32
C GLY A 24 -3.35 -8.54 -17.04
N ARG A 25 -2.66 -9.56 -16.52
CA ARG A 25 -2.94 -10.15 -15.21
C ARG A 25 -2.32 -9.26 -14.13
N ALA A 26 -2.97 -9.14 -12.97
CA ALA A 26 -2.33 -8.59 -11.79
C ALA A 26 -1.16 -9.51 -11.42
N LEU A 27 0.07 -9.06 -11.60
CA LEU A 27 1.24 -9.89 -11.34
C LEU A 27 1.65 -9.70 -9.88
N ALA A 28 2.16 -10.78 -9.30
CA ALA A 28 2.84 -10.80 -8.00
C ALA A 28 4.12 -9.94 -8.02
N ASP A 29 4.65 -9.74 -9.22
CA ASP A 29 5.87 -9.00 -9.48
C ASP A 29 5.62 -7.49 -9.39
N HIS A 30 6.69 -6.70 -9.24
CA HIS A 30 6.66 -5.23 -9.12
C HIS A 30 6.16 -4.65 -7.78
N TRP A 31 5.90 -5.47 -6.77
CA TRP A 31 5.65 -4.99 -5.41
C TRP A 31 6.96 -4.74 -4.67
N GLY A 32 7.12 -3.53 -4.12
CA GLY A 32 8.32 -3.15 -3.38
C GLY A 32 8.21 -1.80 -2.70
N VAL A 33 9.28 -1.37 -2.03
CA VAL A 33 9.37 -0.03 -1.45
C VAL A 33 9.42 1.00 -2.58
N ILE A 34 8.50 1.96 -2.56
CA ILE A 34 8.50 3.09 -3.48
C ILE A 34 9.53 4.11 -2.97
N THR A 35 10.73 4.06 -3.54
CA THR A 35 11.89 4.84 -3.06
C THR A 35 11.65 6.34 -3.05
N ARG A 36 10.99 6.90 -4.08
CA ARG A 36 10.66 8.34 -4.13
C ARG A 36 9.67 8.79 -3.05
N ASN A 37 8.91 7.86 -2.47
CA ASN A 37 7.93 8.11 -1.42
C ASN A 37 8.37 7.57 -0.06
N THR A 38 9.68 7.38 0.12
CA THR A 38 10.27 6.93 1.37
C THR A 38 11.16 8.02 1.95
N ILE A 39 11.02 8.31 3.24
CA ILE A 39 11.75 9.35 3.96
C ILE A 39 12.28 8.76 5.26
N GLY A 40 13.57 8.99 5.54
CA GLY A 40 14.25 8.53 6.75
C GLY A 40 14.67 7.05 6.65
N SER A 41 14.59 6.33 7.76
CA SER A 41 14.96 4.92 7.85
C SER A 41 13.78 4.01 8.25
N PRO A 42 12.61 4.14 7.60
CA PRO A 42 11.44 3.36 7.96
C PRO A 42 11.60 1.90 7.54
N VAL A 43 10.72 1.05 8.07
CA VAL A 43 10.61 -0.35 7.67
C VAL A 43 9.33 -0.53 6.86
N ALA A 44 9.46 -1.14 5.68
CA ALA A 44 8.37 -1.84 5.00
C ALA A 44 8.92 -3.19 4.55
N ALA A 45 8.48 -4.26 5.20
CA ALA A 45 9.06 -5.58 5.02
C ALA A 45 7.99 -6.67 4.98
N LEU A 46 8.11 -7.57 4.01
CA LEU A 46 7.35 -8.80 3.97
C LEU A 46 7.90 -9.76 5.03
N ARG A 47 7.06 -10.22 5.95
CA ARG A 47 7.49 -11.03 7.10
C ARG A 47 6.38 -11.94 7.61
N ASN A 48 6.73 -12.94 8.42
CA ASN A 48 5.74 -13.74 9.14
C ASN A 48 4.96 -12.91 10.17
N GLY A 49 3.72 -13.32 10.43
CA GLY A 49 2.86 -12.71 11.43
C GLY A 49 2.52 -11.26 11.08
N PRO A 50 2.27 -10.38 12.07
CA PRO A 50 2.19 -10.68 13.49
C PRO A 50 1.12 -11.74 13.79
N TYR A 51 1.37 -12.51 14.84
CA TYR A 51 0.35 -13.35 15.46
C TYR A 51 -0.19 -12.57 16.67
N GLY A 52 -1.46 -12.78 17.00
CA GLY A 52 -2.17 -12.03 18.04
C GLY A 52 -1.44 -12.04 19.38
N SER A 53 -1.69 -11.01 20.21
CA SER A 53 -1.16 -10.95 21.58
C SER A 53 -1.68 -12.10 22.45
N PHE A 54 -1.15 -12.22 23.67
CA PHE A 54 -1.51 -13.28 24.62
C PHE A 54 -3.03 -13.49 24.73
N GLY A 55 -3.47 -14.74 24.56
CA GLY A 55 -4.89 -15.12 24.68
C GLY A 55 -5.76 -14.86 23.44
N VAL A 56 -5.25 -14.14 22.42
CA VAL A 56 -5.96 -14.03 21.13
C VAL A 56 -5.84 -15.35 20.38
N THR A 57 -6.97 -15.95 20.04
CA THR A 57 -7.05 -17.23 19.32
C THR A 57 -7.94 -17.09 18.08
N GLY A 58 -7.95 -18.11 17.22
CA GLY A 58 -8.80 -18.11 16.02
C GLY A 58 -8.26 -17.23 14.88
N THR A 59 -9.16 -16.70 14.07
CA THR A 59 -8.81 -15.97 12.83
C THR A 59 -8.16 -14.62 13.09
N SER A 60 -8.45 -13.97 14.22
CA SER A 60 -7.83 -12.69 14.59
C SER A 60 -6.40 -12.85 15.15
N ALA A 61 -5.98 -14.08 15.43
CA ALA A 61 -4.66 -14.40 15.97
C ALA A 61 -3.58 -14.59 14.91
N ARG A 62 -3.91 -14.58 13.62
CA ARG A 62 -2.97 -14.81 12.52
C ARG A 62 -3.30 -13.95 11.30
N PRO A 63 -2.35 -13.72 10.39
CA PRO A 63 -2.63 -13.02 9.15
C PRO A 63 -3.81 -13.63 8.38
N PRO A 64 -4.73 -12.80 7.85
CA PRO A 64 -5.94 -13.29 7.19
C PRO A 64 -5.73 -14.12 5.92
N TYR A 65 -4.67 -13.88 5.14
CA TYR A 65 -4.46 -14.54 3.84
C TYR A 65 -3.33 -15.57 3.80
N GLY A 66 -2.65 -15.79 4.93
CA GLY A 66 -1.66 -16.86 5.04
C GLY A 66 -0.90 -16.82 6.35
N ARG A 67 0.43 -16.76 6.26
CA ARG A 67 1.34 -16.72 7.41
C ARG A 67 2.11 -15.42 7.49
N GLY A 68 2.13 -14.64 6.40
CA GLY A 68 2.85 -13.39 6.30
C GLY A 68 1.97 -12.16 6.39
N SER A 69 2.64 -11.01 6.39
CA SER A 69 2.03 -9.72 6.12
C SER A 69 3.08 -8.72 5.65
N LEU A 70 2.62 -7.53 5.28
CA LEU A 70 3.45 -6.35 5.14
C LEU A 70 3.59 -5.67 6.51
N GLY A 71 4.76 -5.80 7.13
CA GLY A 71 5.12 -5.03 8.32
C GLY A 71 5.52 -3.61 7.95
N ILE A 72 4.99 -2.62 8.67
CA ILE A 72 5.37 -1.20 8.52
C ILE A 72 5.79 -0.64 9.87
N GLU A 73 6.90 0.08 9.88
CA GLU A 73 7.41 0.83 11.03
C GLU A 73 7.87 2.20 10.56
N VAL A 74 7.34 3.25 11.20
CA VAL A 74 7.79 4.63 10.98
C VAL A 74 7.86 5.36 12.31
N VAL A 75 8.88 6.19 12.49
CA VAL A 75 8.89 7.20 13.54
C VAL A 75 8.03 8.40 13.14
N GLY A 76 7.15 8.81 14.05
CA GLY A 76 6.41 10.07 13.92
C GLY A 76 7.25 11.26 14.31
N ALA A 77 6.68 12.46 14.23
CA ALA A 77 7.37 13.66 14.67
C ALA A 77 7.76 13.57 16.15
N THR A 78 9.06 13.52 16.45
CA THR A 78 9.57 13.49 17.83
C THR A 78 9.42 14.86 18.49
N PRO A 79 8.65 14.99 19.59
CA PRO A 79 8.54 16.26 20.32
C PRO A 79 9.90 16.74 20.83
N GLY A 80 10.19 18.02 20.67
CA GLY A 80 11.42 18.64 21.19
C GLY A 80 12.68 18.46 20.33
N VAL A 81 12.58 17.82 19.15
CA VAL A 81 13.68 17.71 18.18
C VAL A 81 13.46 18.69 17.02
N ASN A 82 14.50 19.46 16.64
CA ASN A 82 14.43 20.42 15.54
C ASN A 82 15.66 20.30 14.60
N PRO A 83 15.48 20.02 13.30
CA PRO A 83 14.21 19.70 12.64
C PRO A 83 13.63 18.38 13.17
N PRO A 84 12.29 18.22 13.20
CA PRO A 84 11.68 16.99 13.67
C PRO A 84 12.13 15.83 12.77
N VAL A 85 12.56 14.72 13.40
CA VAL A 85 12.75 13.47 12.68
C VAL A 85 11.36 12.90 12.40
N VAL A 86 11.06 12.73 11.12
CA VAL A 86 9.79 12.15 10.66
C VAL A 86 10.10 11.16 9.55
N GLU A 87 9.50 9.98 9.66
CA GLU A 87 9.62 8.94 8.66
C GLU A 87 8.34 8.78 7.85
N LYS A 88 8.50 8.18 6.68
CA LYS A 88 7.40 7.83 5.79
C LYS A 88 7.86 6.67 4.94
N VAL A 89 6.98 5.70 4.73
CA VAL A 89 7.22 4.61 3.77
C VAL A 89 5.95 4.29 3.01
N ASP A 90 6.12 3.98 1.73
CA ASP A 90 5.10 3.39 0.87
C ASP A 90 5.66 2.10 0.28
N PHE A 91 4.93 1.00 0.46
CA PHE A 91 5.19 -0.26 -0.23
C PHE A 91 4.08 -0.45 -1.27
N GLY A 92 4.44 -0.62 -2.52
CA GLY A 92 3.48 -0.56 -3.61
C GLY A 92 3.96 -1.13 -4.91
N ASN A 93 3.12 -0.95 -5.93
CA ASN A 93 3.34 -1.41 -7.28
C ASN A 93 3.25 -0.21 -8.23
N GLU A 94 4.35 0.00 -8.97
CA GLU A 94 4.55 1.17 -9.81
C GLU A 94 4.27 0.90 -11.30
N VAL A 95 3.91 -0.33 -11.64
CA VAL A 95 3.88 -0.83 -13.03
C VAL A 95 2.49 -1.30 -13.40
N ASP A 96 1.91 -2.24 -12.65
CA ASP A 96 0.75 -3.01 -13.08
C ASP A 96 -0.56 -2.21 -13.06
N PHE A 97 -0.57 -1.08 -12.35
CA PHE A 97 -1.71 -0.20 -12.25
C PHE A 97 -1.59 1.06 -13.12
N TYR A 98 -0.41 1.30 -13.69
CA TYR A 98 -0.14 2.51 -14.47
C TYR A 98 -1.14 2.66 -15.63
N GLY A 99 -1.68 3.87 -15.81
CA GLY A 99 -2.64 4.22 -16.84
C GLY A 99 -4.05 3.68 -16.63
N LYS A 100 -4.30 2.82 -15.62
CA LYS A 100 -5.65 2.30 -15.35
C LYS A 100 -6.56 3.42 -14.86
N SER A 101 -7.82 3.41 -15.29
CA SER A 101 -8.79 4.40 -14.84
C SER A 101 -9.08 4.23 -13.34
N LEU A 102 -8.89 5.29 -12.56
CA LEU A 102 -9.27 5.33 -11.14
C LEU A 102 -10.78 5.11 -10.97
N LEU A 103 -11.60 5.60 -11.92
CA LEU A 103 -13.06 5.44 -11.86
C LEU A 103 -13.52 3.98 -11.98
N SER A 104 -12.65 3.09 -12.47
CA SER A 104 -12.92 1.64 -12.52
C SER A 104 -12.74 0.94 -11.17
N LEU A 105 -12.13 1.59 -10.17
CA LEU A 105 -11.99 1.06 -8.82
C LEU A 105 -13.37 0.95 -8.15
N ARG A 106 -13.71 -0.27 -7.74
CA ARG A 106 -15.00 -0.67 -7.16
C ARG A 106 -14.85 -1.25 -5.76
N ARG A 107 -13.69 -1.83 -5.45
CA ARG A 107 -13.38 -2.41 -4.14
C ARG A 107 -11.96 -2.01 -3.76
N ALA A 108 -11.77 -1.55 -2.54
CA ALA A 108 -10.48 -1.15 -1.98
C ALA A 108 -10.49 -1.38 -0.47
N GLY A 109 -9.38 -1.80 0.12
CA GLY A 109 -9.29 -2.00 1.56
C GLY A 109 -8.25 -3.05 1.94
N PHE A 110 -8.09 -3.28 3.24
CA PHE A 110 -7.17 -4.29 3.76
C PHE A 110 -7.56 -4.74 5.17
N HIS A 111 -6.87 -5.74 5.69
CA HIS A 111 -6.83 -6.04 7.12
C HIS A 111 -5.60 -5.42 7.76
N VAL A 112 -5.70 -5.04 9.03
CA VAL A 112 -4.62 -4.38 9.75
C VAL A 112 -4.45 -4.97 11.14
N PHE A 113 -3.21 -5.08 11.56
CA PHE A 113 -2.85 -5.35 12.94
C PHE A 113 -2.51 -4.04 13.62
N GLN A 114 -3.52 -3.44 14.26
CA GLN A 114 -3.35 -2.19 15.02
C GLN A 114 -3.01 -2.50 16.47
N THR A 115 -2.10 -1.73 17.07
CA THR A 115 -1.69 -1.92 18.47
C THR A 115 -2.16 -0.79 19.39
N GLY A 116 -2.18 -1.06 20.69
CA GLY A 116 -2.47 -0.04 21.71
C GLY A 116 -1.42 1.07 21.74
N GLU A 117 -0.16 0.73 21.46
CA GLU A 117 0.94 1.68 21.36
C GLU A 117 0.67 2.70 20.26
N ASN A 118 0.29 2.26 19.06
CA ASN A 118 -0.05 3.16 17.94
C ASN A 118 -1.16 4.14 18.32
N ILE A 119 -2.18 3.67 19.06
CA ILE A 119 -3.28 4.51 19.54
C ILE A 119 -2.77 5.55 20.54
N SER A 120 -1.82 5.19 21.41
CA SER A 120 -1.25 6.14 22.37
C SER A 120 -0.48 7.29 21.71
N TYR A 121 0.10 7.08 20.52
CA TYR A 121 0.86 8.11 19.80
C TYR A 121 -0.01 9.07 18.98
N GLY A 122 -1.06 8.58 18.33
CA GLY A 122 -1.83 9.38 17.36
C GLY A 122 -3.34 9.21 17.43
N GLY A 123 -3.85 8.60 18.50
CA GLY A 123 -5.27 8.31 18.69
C GLY A 123 -5.77 7.11 17.88
N VAL A 124 -7.06 6.83 18.00
CA VAL A 124 -7.71 5.65 17.42
C VAL A 124 -7.66 5.59 15.89
N THR A 125 -7.39 6.73 15.22
CA THR A 125 -7.25 6.85 13.77
C THR A 125 -5.80 6.88 13.29
N ASN A 126 -4.81 6.64 14.16
CA ASN A 126 -3.41 6.48 13.75
C ASN A 126 -3.21 5.15 13.01
N MET A 127 -3.52 5.15 11.72
CA MET A 127 -3.62 3.96 10.88
C MET A 127 -2.73 4.09 9.63
N PRO A 128 -2.28 2.97 9.03
CA PRO A 128 -1.68 3.00 7.71
C PRO A 128 -2.76 3.36 6.67
N ASN A 129 -2.36 3.84 5.51
CA ASN A 129 -3.27 4.28 4.44
C ASN A 129 -3.04 3.50 3.16
N ILE A 130 -4.06 3.48 2.30
CA ILE A 130 -3.88 3.23 0.87
C ILE A 130 -3.58 4.59 0.23
N ARG A 131 -2.50 4.66 -0.54
CA ARG A 131 -2.17 5.81 -1.38
C ARG A 131 -2.13 5.39 -2.83
N ILE A 132 -2.75 6.21 -3.67
CA ILE A 132 -2.76 6.04 -5.11
C ILE A 132 -2.22 7.35 -5.69
N GLU A 133 -1.05 7.31 -6.30
CA GLU A 133 -0.61 8.43 -7.13
C GLU A 133 -1.42 8.40 -8.42
N ILE A 134 -1.97 9.53 -8.82
CA ILE A 134 -2.81 9.65 -10.00
C ILE A 134 -2.38 10.84 -10.84
N ASP A 135 -2.60 10.73 -12.14
CA ASP A 135 -2.87 11.90 -12.96
C ASP A 135 -4.37 12.18 -12.85
N PRO A 136 -4.78 13.22 -12.11
CA PRO A 136 -6.19 13.50 -11.86
C PRO A 136 -6.94 13.97 -13.11
N ASN A 137 -6.25 14.39 -14.18
CA ASN A 137 -6.86 14.83 -15.44
C ASN A 137 -7.99 15.86 -15.25
N LEU A 138 -7.80 16.81 -14.33
CA LEU A 138 -8.78 17.87 -14.04
C LEU A 138 -8.68 19.06 -15.01
N ASN A 139 -7.51 19.25 -15.61
CA ASN A 139 -7.20 20.23 -16.66
C ASN A 139 -5.85 19.85 -17.32
N SER A 140 -5.41 20.61 -18.32
CA SER A 140 -4.21 20.31 -19.12
C SER A 140 -2.87 20.38 -18.36
N THR A 141 -2.86 20.89 -17.12
CA THR A 141 -1.64 21.01 -16.30
C THR A 141 -1.72 20.19 -15.02
N SER A 142 -2.78 19.41 -14.83
CA SER A 142 -3.02 18.66 -13.60
C SER A 142 -2.58 17.22 -13.81
N ASP A 143 -1.29 16.96 -13.75
CA ASP A 143 -0.64 15.68 -14.08
C ASP A 143 -0.29 14.81 -12.88
N TYR A 144 -0.39 15.35 -11.65
CA TYR A 144 -0.08 14.60 -10.43
C TYR A 144 -0.95 15.02 -9.23
N SER A 145 -1.44 14.02 -8.50
CA SER A 145 -1.97 14.15 -7.15
C SER A 145 -1.81 12.82 -6.41
N SER A 146 -1.70 12.87 -5.08
CA SER A 146 -1.84 11.68 -4.24
C SER A 146 -3.27 11.60 -3.73
N LEU A 147 -3.97 10.54 -4.13
CA LEU A 147 -5.23 10.14 -3.53
C LEU A 147 -4.95 9.25 -2.32
N VAL A 148 -5.39 9.66 -1.14
CA VAL A 148 -5.06 8.99 0.12
C VAL A 148 -6.34 8.64 0.86
N TRP A 149 -6.46 7.37 1.23
CA TRP A 149 -7.52 6.90 2.14
C TRP A 149 -7.06 7.05 3.58
N LEU A 150 -7.88 7.70 4.40
CA LEU A 150 -7.77 7.75 5.85
C LEU A 150 -8.75 6.73 6.43
N PRO A 151 -8.26 5.58 6.94
CA PRO A 151 -9.15 4.60 7.53
C PRO A 151 -9.90 5.15 8.73
N ALA A 152 -11.11 4.62 8.97
CA ALA A 152 -11.73 4.72 10.28
C ALA A 152 -10.89 3.97 11.33
N ALA A 153 -11.19 4.20 12.61
CA ALA A 153 -10.55 3.45 13.69
C ALA A 153 -10.72 1.94 13.48
N SER A 154 -9.65 1.17 13.73
CA SER A 154 -9.76 -0.29 13.74
C SER A 154 -10.74 -0.73 14.83
N PRO A 155 -11.69 -1.63 14.54
CA PRO A 155 -12.63 -2.13 15.54
C PRO A 155 -11.96 -3.06 16.56
N THR A 156 -10.74 -3.53 16.28
CA THR A 156 -9.95 -4.37 17.16
C THR A 156 -8.55 -3.81 17.35
N VAL A 157 -7.95 -4.12 18.49
CA VAL A 157 -6.61 -3.70 18.90
C VAL A 157 -5.84 -4.95 19.33
N ASN A 158 -4.51 -4.97 19.13
CA ASN A 158 -3.61 -6.07 19.46
C ASN A 158 -3.99 -7.41 18.81
N SER A 159 -4.67 -7.33 17.67
CA SER A 159 -5.18 -8.46 16.89
C SER A 159 -5.50 -8.02 15.47
N TRP A 160 -5.60 -8.97 14.54
CA TRP A 160 -6.00 -8.68 13.17
C TRP A 160 -7.45 -8.22 13.10
N SER A 161 -7.67 -7.10 12.41
CA SER A 161 -8.99 -6.56 12.16
C SER A 161 -9.81 -7.43 11.20
N PRO A 162 -11.14 -7.34 11.24
CA PRO A 162 -11.96 -7.58 10.05
C PRO A 162 -11.48 -6.73 8.85
N PHE A 163 -11.94 -7.07 7.65
CA PHE A 163 -11.60 -6.30 6.45
C PHE A 163 -12.11 -4.86 6.60
N LEU A 164 -11.21 -3.89 6.50
CA LEU A 164 -11.55 -2.47 6.47
C LEU A 164 -11.81 -2.07 5.02
N ASP A 165 -13.07 -1.78 4.70
CA ASP A 165 -13.49 -1.43 3.35
C ASP A 165 -13.37 0.08 3.12
N ALA A 166 -12.39 0.46 2.30
CA ALA A 166 -12.12 1.85 1.96
C ALA A 166 -13.21 2.48 1.08
N THR A 167 -14.14 1.69 0.54
CA THR A 167 -15.26 2.20 -0.26
C THR A 167 -16.47 2.62 0.58
N THR A 168 -16.54 2.15 1.83
CA THR A 168 -17.66 2.39 2.75
C THR A 168 -17.25 3.01 4.09
N THR A 169 -15.96 2.96 4.46
CA THR A 169 -15.45 3.48 5.73
C THR A 169 -14.28 4.45 5.54
N GLY A 170 -14.09 5.33 6.53
CA GLY A 170 -13.04 6.35 6.49
C GLY A 170 -13.35 7.48 5.49
N GLY A 171 -12.30 8.17 5.04
CA GLY A 171 -12.41 9.26 4.09
C GLY A 171 -11.26 9.28 3.10
N TRP A 172 -11.48 9.87 1.93
CA TRP A 172 -10.49 10.03 0.87
C TRP A 172 -10.20 11.49 0.64
N PHE A 173 -8.93 11.83 0.49
CA PHE A 173 -8.53 13.16 0.08
C PHE A 173 -7.48 13.13 -1.02
N LEU A 174 -7.41 14.22 -1.76
CA LEU A 174 -6.41 14.50 -2.78
C LEU A 174 -5.45 15.57 -2.28
N THR A 175 -4.17 15.42 -2.61
CA THR A 175 -3.17 16.45 -2.34
C THR A 175 -3.18 17.54 -3.41
N GLY A 176 -2.61 18.70 -3.06
CA GLY A 176 -2.41 19.81 -3.98
C GLY A 176 -3.72 20.40 -4.52
N ASN A 177 -3.63 20.97 -5.73
CA ASN A 177 -4.75 21.65 -6.37
C ASN A 177 -5.95 20.71 -6.63
N ALA A 178 -5.71 19.42 -6.86
CA ALA A 178 -6.79 18.45 -7.09
C ALA A 178 -7.74 18.35 -5.89
N GLY A 179 -7.21 18.41 -4.66
CA GLY A 179 -8.03 18.45 -3.45
C GLY A 179 -8.91 19.70 -3.37
N ALA A 180 -8.35 20.87 -3.68
CA ALA A 180 -9.10 22.13 -3.70
C ALA A 180 -10.21 22.13 -4.78
N VAL A 181 -9.87 21.71 -6.01
CA VAL A 181 -10.80 21.71 -7.15
C VAL A 181 -11.94 20.72 -6.96
N THR A 182 -11.67 19.55 -6.39
CA THR A 182 -12.70 18.52 -6.14
C THR A 182 -13.49 18.75 -4.86
N GLY A 183 -12.96 19.54 -3.92
CA GLY A 183 -13.48 19.69 -2.56
C GLY A 183 -13.07 18.56 -1.60
N CYS A 184 -12.34 17.55 -2.10
CA CYS A 184 -11.86 16.41 -1.32
C CYS A 184 -10.45 16.67 -0.79
N ALA A 185 -10.31 17.63 0.12
CA ALA A 185 -9.03 18.00 0.75
C ALA A 185 -8.81 17.26 2.08
N LEU A 186 -7.60 17.29 2.62
CA LEU A 186 -7.29 16.64 3.91
C LEU A 186 -8.19 17.15 5.06
N ALA A 187 -8.50 18.45 5.08
CA ALA A 187 -9.38 19.05 6.08
C ALA A 187 -10.85 18.65 5.92
N THR A 188 -11.25 18.24 4.71
CA THR A 188 -12.62 17.83 4.37
C THR A 188 -12.59 16.59 3.47
N PRO A 189 -12.18 15.42 4.01
CA PRO A 189 -12.12 14.19 3.22
C PRO A 189 -13.50 13.79 2.71
N CYS A 190 -13.56 13.31 1.48
CA CYS A 190 -14.77 12.81 0.84
C CYS A 190 -15.01 11.34 1.16
N THR A 191 -16.26 10.88 1.08
CA THR A 191 -16.52 9.45 0.92
C THR A 191 -16.02 8.99 -0.46
N PHE A 192 -15.82 7.68 -0.64
CA PHE A 192 -15.38 7.12 -1.92
C PHE A 192 -16.35 7.44 -3.06
N SER A 193 -17.66 7.38 -2.81
CA SER A 193 -18.70 7.75 -3.78
C SER A 193 -18.67 9.23 -4.13
N ALA A 194 -18.51 10.12 -3.14
CA ALA A 194 -18.42 11.56 -3.37
C ALA A 194 -17.17 11.95 -4.17
N LEU A 195 -16.03 11.30 -3.89
CA LEU A 195 -14.80 11.46 -4.68
C LEU A 195 -15.02 11.10 -6.15
N LYS A 196 -15.60 9.92 -6.43
CA LYS A 196 -15.89 9.49 -7.81
C LYS A 196 -16.87 10.43 -8.50
N ALA A 197 -17.89 10.91 -7.78
CA ALA A 197 -18.83 11.91 -8.28
C ALA A 197 -18.13 13.24 -8.60
N ALA A 198 -17.17 13.68 -7.79
CA ALA A 198 -16.43 14.93 -8.00
C ALA A 198 -15.59 14.91 -9.29
N PHE A 199 -14.96 13.78 -9.63
CA PHE A 199 -14.29 13.61 -10.92
C PHE A 199 -15.29 13.54 -12.07
N THR A 200 -16.36 12.76 -11.91
CA THR A 200 -17.37 12.55 -12.97
C THR A 200 -18.09 13.85 -13.34
N SER A 201 -18.48 14.67 -12.36
CA SER A 201 -19.16 15.96 -12.58
C SER A 201 -18.31 16.98 -13.32
N ARG A 202 -16.99 16.79 -13.32
CA ARG A 202 -16.01 17.62 -14.03
C ARG A 202 -15.57 17.02 -15.36
N ASN A 203 -16.16 15.90 -15.77
CA ASN A 203 -15.74 15.13 -16.95
C ASN A 203 -14.23 14.75 -16.92
N ALA A 204 -13.67 14.64 -15.72
CA ALA A 204 -12.27 14.27 -15.53
C ALA A 204 -12.10 12.76 -15.68
N ARG A 205 -10.95 12.34 -16.24
CA ARG A 205 -10.63 10.93 -16.49
C ARG A 205 -9.36 10.53 -15.73
N PRO A 206 -9.40 10.49 -14.39
CA PRO A 206 -8.21 10.23 -13.59
C PRO A 206 -7.62 8.86 -13.90
N THR A 207 -6.30 8.81 -14.10
CA THR A 207 -5.54 7.60 -14.34
C THR A 207 -4.57 7.35 -13.19
N VAL A 208 -4.36 6.08 -12.88
CA VAL A 208 -3.45 5.65 -11.81
C VAL A 208 -2.02 5.69 -12.32
N LEU A 209 -1.12 6.23 -11.51
CA LEU A 209 0.32 6.16 -11.70
C LEU A 209 0.87 4.97 -10.89
N THR A 210 0.57 4.94 -9.59
CA THR A 210 1.00 3.86 -8.68
C THR A 210 -0.05 3.57 -7.61
N VAL A 211 0.03 2.39 -7.00
CA VAL A 211 -0.76 2.02 -5.82
C VAL A 211 0.15 1.55 -4.71
N SER A 212 -0.08 2.01 -3.48
CA SER A 212 0.70 1.64 -2.31
C SER A 212 -0.12 1.54 -1.03
N VAL A 213 0.44 0.81 -0.08
CA VAL A 213 0.07 0.84 1.34
C VAL A 213 1.25 1.44 2.09
N GLY A 214 0.98 2.36 3.02
CA GLY A 214 2.05 3.07 3.70
C GLY A 214 1.64 3.80 4.95
N LYS A 215 2.60 4.44 5.59
CA LYS A 215 2.38 5.35 6.72
C LYS A 215 3.05 6.70 6.48
N GLY A 216 2.34 7.76 6.84
CA GLY A 216 2.80 9.14 6.68
C GLY A 216 3.71 9.62 7.81
N ARG A 217 4.05 10.91 7.74
CA ARG A 217 4.94 11.64 8.65
C ARG A 217 4.26 12.14 9.93
N ASP A 218 3.04 11.68 10.18
CA ASP A 218 2.16 12.20 11.22
C ASP A 218 2.56 11.68 12.60
N PHE A 219 2.35 10.38 12.85
CA PHE A 219 2.59 9.76 14.14
C PHE A 219 3.36 8.46 13.96
N MET A 220 4.06 8.07 15.03
CA MET A 220 4.76 6.80 15.08
C MET A 220 3.75 5.68 14.89
N TRP A 221 4.15 4.67 14.13
CA TRP A 221 3.29 3.53 13.88
C TRP A 221 4.13 2.29 13.61
N THR A 222 3.84 1.22 14.33
CA THR A 222 4.45 -0.09 14.17
C THR A 222 3.33 -1.13 14.12
N GLY A 223 3.25 -1.88 13.03
CA GLY A 223 2.17 -2.85 12.86
C GLY A 223 2.30 -3.59 11.54
N ALA A 224 1.18 -4.11 11.06
CA ALA A 224 1.13 -4.79 9.77
C ALA A 224 -0.19 -4.63 9.03
N VAL A 225 -0.13 -4.84 7.72
CA VAL A 225 -1.27 -4.89 6.81
C VAL A 225 -1.22 -6.21 6.03
N ASP A 226 -2.38 -6.81 5.78
CA ASP A 226 -2.51 -7.99 4.93
C ASP A 226 -3.79 -7.93 4.09
N GLY A 227 -3.77 -8.63 2.95
CA GLY A 227 -4.92 -8.79 2.06
C GLY A 227 -5.39 -7.46 1.45
N LEU A 228 -4.47 -6.68 0.87
CA LEU A 228 -4.84 -5.47 0.14
C LEU A 228 -5.76 -5.86 -1.01
N ARG A 229 -7.01 -5.45 -0.96
CA ARG A 229 -7.97 -5.70 -2.03
C ARG A 229 -8.01 -4.51 -2.97
N LEU A 230 -7.91 -4.78 -4.27
CA LEU A 230 -8.20 -3.83 -5.34
C LEU A 230 -9.06 -4.54 -6.37
N ASN A 231 -10.34 -4.14 -6.47
CA ASN A 231 -11.36 -4.83 -7.26
C ASN A 231 -11.45 -6.33 -6.92
N ASP A 232 -11.19 -7.18 -7.92
CA ASP A 232 -11.33 -8.63 -7.86
C ASP A 232 -10.02 -9.33 -7.54
N TYR A 233 -9.00 -8.58 -7.10
CA TYR A 233 -7.74 -9.12 -6.64
C TYR A 233 -7.51 -8.77 -5.19
N VAL A 234 -7.03 -9.75 -4.43
CA VAL A 234 -6.46 -9.57 -3.11
C VAL A 234 -4.97 -9.84 -3.23
N TYR A 235 -4.15 -8.85 -2.85
CA TYR A 235 -2.70 -8.96 -2.74
C TYR A 235 -2.39 -9.41 -1.32
N ASP A 236 -2.05 -10.69 -1.22
CA ASP A 236 -1.64 -11.40 -0.01
C ASP A 236 -0.14 -11.20 0.21
N PHE A 237 0.24 -10.65 1.36
CA PHE A 237 1.63 -10.28 1.62
C PHE A 237 2.32 -11.42 2.38
N GLU A 238 3.21 -12.15 1.70
CA GLU A 238 3.89 -13.30 2.29
C GLU A 238 5.41 -13.06 2.39
N PRO A 239 6.14 -13.75 3.29
CA PRO A 239 7.57 -13.50 3.49
C PRO A 239 8.42 -13.77 2.23
N ASP A 240 7.89 -14.57 1.31
CA ASP A 240 8.51 -14.94 0.03
C ASP A 240 8.11 -14.02 -1.13
N GLY A 241 7.15 -13.11 -0.93
CA GLY A 241 6.67 -12.20 -1.96
C GLY A 241 5.18 -11.88 -1.84
N VAL A 242 4.67 -11.10 -2.78
CA VAL A 242 3.25 -10.75 -2.84
C VAL A 242 2.51 -11.75 -3.73
N LYS A 243 1.37 -12.28 -3.30
CA LYS A 243 0.55 -13.22 -4.06
C LYS A 243 -0.75 -12.55 -4.50
N ALA A 244 -1.02 -12.56 -5.80
CA ALA A 244 -2.28 -12.03 -6.34
C ALA A 244 -3.35 -13.12 -6.38
N LEU A 245 -4.36 -13.01 -5.50
CA LEU A 245 -5.48 -13.94 -5.39
C LEU A 245 -6.71 -13.36 -6.10
N HIS A 246 -7.20 -14.01 -7.15
CA HIS A 246 -8.43 -13.60 -7.82
C HIS A 246 -9.66 -14.01 -7.00
N LYS A 247 -10.50 -13.04 -6.63
CA LYS A 247 -11.73 -13.20 -5.84
C LYS A 247 -12.87 -12.50 -6.57
N ARG A 248 -13.74 -13.30 -7.20
CA ARG A 248 -15.00 -12.82 -7.81
C ARG A 248 -15.92 -12.21 -6.74
#